data_AF-A0A2T0RTA1-F1
#
_entry.id   AF-A0A2T0RTA1-F1
#
_cell.length_a   1.000
_cell.length_b   1.000
_cell.length_c   1.000
_cell.angle_alpha   90.00
_cell.angle_beta   90.00
_cell.angle_gamma   90.00
#
_symmetry.space_group_name_H-M   'P 1'
#
loop_
_entity.id
_entity.type
_entity.pdbx_description
1 polymer ?
#
loop_
_entity_poly.entity_id
_entity_poly.type
_entity_poly.pdbx_seq_one_letter_code
_entity_poly.pdbx_strand_id
1 'polypeptide(L)'
;MTRLILLLALPVALVACTTPRETCLKSATKDLAVIDRLIIETQGNLQRGYGVTREPYTASRVDVCVGSGRYRYGSPGLAWNYCSRPETRYRDKPVAIDRTAEKRKLAELKQTRAKLVKETNQRIGQCDLRYPN
;
A
#
# COMPACT_ATOMS: atom_id res chain seq x y z
N MET A 1 -12.83 1.58 57.94
CA MET A 1 -11.82 0.51 57.98
C MET A 1 -11.16 0.47 56.61
N THR A 2 -9.94 0.98 56.52
CA THR A 2 -9.27 1.33 55.27
C THR A 2 -8.04 0.44 55.13
N ARG A 3 -8.07 -0.55 54.23
CA ARG A 3 -6.91 -1.33 53.72
C ARG A 3 -7.33 -1.85 52.33
N LEU A 4 -6.95 -1.23 51.22
CA LEU A 4 -5.63 -1.21 50.57
C LEU A 4 -5.14 -2.62 50.20
N ILE A 5 -5.52 -3.13 49.02
CA ILE A 5 -4.67 -4.00 48.21
C ILE A 5 -4.80 -3.57 46.75
N LEU A 6 -3.79 -2.78 46.37
CA LEU A 6 -3.37 -2.46 45.02
C LEU A 6 -2.79 -3.75 44.41
N LEU A 7 -3.36 -4.27 43.32
CA LEU A 7 -2.73 -5.30 42.50
C LEU A 7 -2.56 -4.77 41.08
N LEU A 8 -1.31 -4.34 40.82
CA LEU A 8 -0.57 -4.25 39.57
C LEU A 8 -1.40 -4.41 38.28
N ALA A 9 -1.63 -3.39 37.45
CA ALA A 9 -0.64 -2.66 36.64
C ALA A 9 0.33 -3.57 35.86
N LEU A 10 -0.06 -3.99 34.65
CA LEU A 10 0.76 -3.80 33.45
C LEU A 10 -0.04 -4.06 32.15
N PRO A 11 -0.56 -3.02 31.46
CA PRO A 11 -0.78 -3.15 30.03
C PRO A 11 0.57 -3.00 29.34
N VAL A 12 1.03 -4.09 28.71
CA VAL A 12 2.14 -4.08 27.75
C VAL A 12 1.72 -3.21 26.57
N ALA A 13 2.05 -1.92 26.63
CA ALA A 13 1.89 -1.02 25.51
C ALA A 13 3.00 -1.30 24.50
N LEU A 14 2.74 -2.24 23.59
CA LEU A 14 3.47 -2.33 22.32
C LEU A 14 3.10 -1.11 21.47
N VAL A 15 3.64 0.06 21.83
CA VAL A 15 3.59 1.21 20.93
C VAL A 15 4.67 0.96 19.90
N ALA A 16 4.26 0.64 18.67
CA ALA A 16 5.11 0.87 17.50
C ALA A 16 5.29 2.39 17.35
N CYS A 17 6.10 2.99 18.22
CA CYS A 17 6.37 4.42 18.26
C CYS A 17 7.34 4.76 17.13
N THR A 18 6.82 5.18 15.99
CA THR A 18 7.61 6.02 15.09
C THR A 18 7.98 7.29 15.85
N THR A 19 9.26 7.61 15.96
CA THR A 19 9.67 8.80 16.72
C THR A 19 9.12 10.07 16.06
N PRO A 20 8.93 11.17 16.81
CA PRO A 20 8.54 12.47 16.20
C PRO A 20 9.50 12.89 15.09
N ARG A 21 10.80 12.59 15.26
CA ARG A 21 11.83 12.82 14.26
C ARG A 21 11.61 11.98 12.99
N GLU A 22 11.41 10.67 13.11
CA GLU A 22 11.14 9.79 11.96
C GLU A 22 9.89 10.22 11.18
N THR A 23 8.84 10.62 11.88
CA THR A 23 7.61 11.12 11.27
C THR A 23 7.88 12.39 10.46
N CYS A 24 8.69 13.32 11.00
CA CYS A 24 9.10 14.53 10.31
C CYS A 24 9.89 14.22 9.03
N LEU A 25 10.91 13.35 9.13
CA LEU A 25 11.76 12.96 7.99
C LEU A 25 10.96 12.24 6.90
N LYS A 26 10.05 11.35 7.28
CA LYS A 26 9.17 10.65 6.34
C LYS A 26 8.26 11.63 5.60
N SER A 27 7.74 12.64 6.29
CA SER A 27 6.95 13.71 5.66
C SER A 27 7.81 14.56 4.70
N ALA A 28 9.02 14.94 5.12
CA ALA A 28 9.94 15.77 4.33
C ALA A 28 10.38 15.11 3.01
N THR A 29 10.48 13.79 2.99
CA THR A 29 10.98 13.01 1.84
C THR A 29 9.87 12.41 0.97
N LYS A 30 8.61 12.48 1.41
CA LYS A 30 7.46 11.84 0.74
C LYS A 30 7.33 12.25 -0.73
N ASP A 31 7.36 13.54 -1.02
CA ASP A 31 7.11 14.07 -2.36
C ASP A 31 8.25 13.67 -3.32
N LEU A 32 9.50 13.74 -2.85
CA LEU A 32 10.66 13.29 -3.61
C LEU A 32 10.57 11.79 -3.95
N ALA A 33 10.16 10.96 -2.99
CA ALA A 33 9.98 9.52 -3.20
C ALA A 33 8.87 9.21 -4.23
N VAL A 34 7.80 10.00 -4.25
CA VAL A 34 6.73 9.87 -5.25
C VAL A 34 7.26 10.21 -6.65
N ILE A 35 7.95 11.34 -6.80
CA ILE A 35 8.53 11.75 -8.09
C ILE A 35 9.57 10.73 -8.58
N ASP A 36 10.42 10.22 -7.69
CA ASP A 36 11.41 9.20 -8.05
C ASP A 36 10.77 7.91 -8.56
N ARG A 37 9.67 7.47 -7.92
CA ARG A 37 8.88 6.33 -8.42
C ARG A 37 8.29 6.60 -9.79
N LEU A 38 7.71 7.77 -10.01
CA LEU A 38 7.11 8.15 -11.30
C LEU A 38 8.15 8.23 -12.42
N ILE A 39 9.37 8.70 -12.11
CA ILE A 39 10.49 8.70 -13.05
C ILE A 39 10.86 7.26 -13.44
N ILE A 40 11.03 6.38 -12.47
CA ILE A 40 11.37 4.96 -12.71
C ILE A 40 10.29 4.28 -13.55
N GLU A 41 9.02 4.50 -13.21
CA GLU A 41 7.88 3.95 -13.96
C GLU A 41 7.86 4.45 -15.41
N THR A 42 8.00 5.76 -15.62
CA THR A 42 8.02 6.39 -16.94
C THR A 42 9.20 5.89 -17.78
N GLN A 43 10.39 5.76 -17.17
CA GLN A 43 11.56 5.18 -17.82
C GLN A 43 11.33 3.72 -18.21
N GLY A 44 10.73 2.91 -17.32
CA GLY A 44 10.37 1.53 -17.61
C GLY A 44 9.36 1.42 -18.74
N ASN A 45 8.36 2.31 -18.81
CA ASN A 45 7.40 2.37 -19.90
C ASN A 45 8.08 2.68 -21.24
N LEU A 46 8.97 3.66 -21.27
CA LEU A 46 9.75 4.02 -22.47
C LEU A 46 10.69 2.90 -22.93
N GLN A 47 11.32 2.17 -21.99
CA GLN A 47 12.21 1.05 -22.28
C GLN A 47 11.46 -0.14 -22.89
N ARG A 48 10.31 -0.51 -22.31
CA ARG A 48 9.48 -1.61 -22.84
C ARG A 48 8.69 -1.23 -24.09
N GLY A 49 8.42 0.07 -24.29
CA GLY A 49 7.62 0.58 -25.39
C GLY A 49 6.10 0.56 -25.14
N TYR A 50 5.67 0.20 -23.94
CA TYR A 50 4.27 0.18 -23.51
C TYR A 50 4.15 0.48 -22.01
N GLY A 51 3.00 1.03 -21.61
CA GLY A 51 2.63 1.24 -20.22
C GLY A 51 1.98 0.01 -19.63
N VAL A 52 1.93 -0.09 -18.30
CA VAL A 52 1.22 -1.17 -17.61
C VAL A 52 0.06 -0.57 -16.84
N THR A 53 -1.15 -1.08 -17.10
CA THR A 53 -2.33 -0.75 -16.30
C THR A 53 -2.85 -1.99 -15.59
N ARG A 54 -3.52 -1.78 -14.46
CA ARG A 54 -4.12 -2.86 -13.69
C ARG A 54 -5.60 -2.95 -14.03
N GLU A 55 -6.01 -4.02 -14.72
CA GLU A 55 -7.41 -4.23 -15.07
C GLU A 55 -8.09 -5.24 -14.13
N PRO A 56 -9.30 -4.95 -13.63
CA PRO A 56 -10.09 -5.91 -12.88
C PRO A 56 -10.62 -7.01 -13.81
N TYR A 57 -10.64 -8.25 -13.33
CA TYR A 57 -11.31 -9.36 -13.99
C TYR A 57 -12.05 -10.21 -12.95
N THR A 58 -13.16 -10.81 -13.38
CA THR A 58 -13.92 -11.74 -12.54
C THR A 58 -13.24 -13.09 -12.55
N ALA A 59 -12.86 -13.56 -11.36
CA ALA A 59 -12.39 -14.91 -11.12
C ALA A 59 -13.39 -15.65 -10.23
N SER A 60 -13.29 -16.97 -10.19
CA SER A 60 -14.02 -17.80 -9.23
C SER A 60 -13.07 -18.23 -8.13
N ARG A 61 -13.43 -17.96 -6.87
CA ARG A 61 -12.82 -18.62 -5.70
C ARG A 61 -13.72 -19.73 -5.18
N VAL A 62 -13.10 -20.79 -4.70
CA VAL A 62 -13.79 -21.81 -3.91
C VAL A 62 -13.82 -21.36 -2.46
N ASP A 63 -15.01 -21.33 -1.88
CA ASP A 63 -15.25 -20.95 -0.50
C ASP A 63 -16.05 -22.06 0.21
N VAL A 64 -15.95 -22.12 1.53
CA VAL A 64 -16.77 -23.03 2.33
C VAL A 64 -18.11 -22.35 2.59
N CYS A 65 -19.21 -23.04 2.29
CA CYS A 65 -20.56 -22.55 2.44
C CYS A 65 -21.45 -23.57 3.15
N VAL A 66 -22.47 -23.09 3.85
CA VAL A 66 -23.51 -23.96 4.39
C VAL A 66 -24.62 -24.08 3.36
N GLY A 67 -25.01 -25.31 3.04
CA GLY A 67 -26.08 -25.61 2.08
C GLY A 67 -26.85 -26.86 2.48
N SER A 68 -27.83 -27.24 1.66
CA SER A 68 -28.54 -28.52 1.83
C SER A 68 -27.58 -29.68 1.56
N GLY A 69 -27.45 -30.58 2.53
CA GLY A 69 -26.77 -31.86 2.38
C GLY A 69 -27.63 -33.01 2.93
N ARG A 70 -27.07 -34.22 2.95
CA ARG A 70 -27.72 -35.39 3.54
C ARG A 70 -26.99 -35.78 4.82
N TYR A 71 -27.73 -35.95 5.91
CA TYR A 71 -27.22 -36.62 7.11
C TYR A 71 -27.25 -38.15 6.92
N ARG A 72 -26.65 -38.87 7.87
CA ARG A 72 -26.72 -40.34 7.94
C ARG A 72 -28.19 -40.79 7.83
N TYR A 73 -28.46 -41.74 6.93
CA TYR A 73 -29.80 -42.21 6.48
C TYR A 73 -30.54 -41.34 5.44
N GLY A 74 -29.87 -40.40 4.78
CA GLY A 74 -30.40 -39.76 3.57
C GLY A 74 -31.39 -38.62 3.82
N SER A 75 -31.69 -38.31 5.08
CA SER A 75 -32.51 -37.16 5.49
C SER A 75 -31.85 -35.83 5.08
N PRO A 76 -32.62 -34.88 4.51
CA PRO A 76 -32.10 -33.56 4.19
C PRO A 76 -31.74 -32.81 5.48
N GLY A 77 -30.60 -32.12 5.47
CA GLY A 77 -30.11 -31.31 6.58
C GLY A 77 -29.10 -30.26 6.12
N LEU A 78 -28.57 -29.47 7.06
CA LEU A 78 -27.51 -28.50 6.77
C LEU A 78 -26.14 -29.21 6.71
N ALA A 79 -25.36 -28.95 5.67
CA ALA A 79 -24.01 -29.46 5.53
C ALA A 79 -23.04 -28.39 5.02
N TRP A 80 -21.76 -28.57 5.36
CA TRP A 80 -20.66 -27.81 4.78
C TRP A 80 -20.40 -28.29 3.35
N ASN A 81 -20.38 -27.37 2.41
CA ASN A 81 -20.12 -27.61 0.99
C ASN A 81 -19.06 -26.62 0.47
N TYR A 82 -18.54 -26.90 -0.72
CA TYR A 82 -17.69 -25.97 -1.45
C TYR A 82 -18.53 -25.20 -2.47
N CYS A 83 -18.58 -23.89 -2.34
CA CYS A 83 -19.27 -22.99 -3.26
C CYS A 83 -18.27 -22.19 -4.09
N SER A 84 -18.53 -22.06 -5.39
CA SER A 84 -17.84 -21.06 -6.20
C SER A 84 -18.45 -19.69 -5.93
N ARG A 85 -17.62 -18.72 -5.53
CA ARG A 85 -18.02 -17.32 -5.42
C ARG A 85 -17.25 -16.46 -6.42
N PRO A 86 -17.91 -15.51 -7.10
CA PRO A 86 -17.21 -14.56 -7.93
C PRO A 86 -16.34 -13.66 -7.04
N GLU A 87 -15.13 -13.39 -7.48
CA GLU A 87 -14.22 -12.43 -6.86
C GLU A 87 -13.57 -11.56 -7.92
N THR A 88 -13.35 -10.29 -7.59
CA THR A 88 -12.62 -9.38 -8.45
C THR A 88 -11.13 -9.54 -8.20
N ARG A 89 -10.41 -10.06 -9.19
CA ARG A 89 -8.94 -10.09 -9.21
C ARG A 89 -8.43 -9.02 -10.16
N TYR A 90 -7.14 -8.74 -10.07
CA TYR A 90 -6.48 -7.77 -10.92
C TYR A 90 -5.34 -8.42 -11.70
N ARG A 91 -5.17 -8.04 -12.96
CA ARG A 91 -4.04 -8.45 -13.78
C ARG A 91 -3.42 -7.23 -14.46
N ASP A 92 -2.12 -7.34 -14.72
CA ASP A 92 -1.38 -6.32 -15.45
C ASP A 92 -1.65 -6.48 -16.94
N LYS A 93 -1.98 -5.37 -17.61
CA LYS A 93 -2.26 -5.30 -19.04
C LYS A 93 -1.37 -4.28 -19.71
N PRO A 94 -0.70 -4.63 -20.83
CA PRO A 94 0.03 -3.66 -21.62
C PRO A 94 -0.93 -2.67 -22.27
N VAL A 95 -0.58 -1.38 -22.20
CA VAL A 95 -1.31 -0.30 -22.87
C VAL A 95 -0.36 0.49 -23.77
N ALA A 96 -0.87 0.92 -24.93
CA ALA A 96 -0.12 1.74 -25.85
C ALA A 96 0.24 3.08 -25.20
N ILE A 97 1.43 3.58 -25.51
CA ILE A 97 1.91 4.89 -25.06
C ILE A 97 2.26 5.77 -26.25
N ASP A 98 2.04 7.07 -26.09
CA ASP A 98 2.68 8.06 -26.94
C ASP A 98 4.11 8.28 -26.44
N ARG A 99 5.10 7.80 -27.20
CA ARG A 99 6.52 7.89 -26.82
C ARG A 99 7.01 9.34 -26.73
N THR A 100 6.47 10.25 -27.52
CA THR A 100 6.85 11.67 -27.50
C THR A 100 6.29 12.33 -26.25
N ALA A 101 5.02 12.08 -25.94
CA ALA A 101 4.39 12.56 -24.72
C ALA A 101 5.10 12.01 -23.46
N GLU A 102 5.42 10.71 -23.41
CA GLU A 102 6.12 10.09 -22.29
C GLU A 102 7.54 10.63 -22.10
N LYS A 103 8.27 10.93 -23.17
CA LYS A 103 9.59 11.59 -23.09
C LYS A 103 9.48 13.00 -22.50
N ARG A 104 8.48 13.78 -22.92
CA ARG A 104 8.21 15.11 -22.38
C ARG A 104 7.87 15.02 -20.89
N LYS A 105 6.97 14.12 -20.51
CA LYS A 105 6.61 13.83 -19.13
C LYS A 105 7.84 13.47 -18.28
N LEU A 106 8.72 12.61 -18.79
CA LEU A 106 9.96 12.27 -18.10
C LEU A 106 10.86 13.49 -17.88
N ALA A 107 10.98 14.38 -18.87
CA ALA A 107 11.75 15.61 -18.73
C ALA A 107 11.17 16.53 -17.65
N GLU A 108 9.86 16.73 -17.65
CA GLU A 108 9.13 17.52 -16.64
C GLU A 108 9.28 16.93 -15.22
N LEU A 109 9.20 15.60 -15.09
CA LEU A 109 9.42 14.89 -13.82
C LEU A 109 10.86 15.11 -13.31
N LYS A 110 11.87 15.01 -14.19
CA LYS A 110 13.27 15.25 -13.81
C LYS A 110 13.52 16.69 -13.38
N GLN A 111 12.92 17.67 -14.06
CA GLN A 111 13.00 19.07 -13.66
C GLN A 111 12.35 19.29 -12.29
N THR A 112 11.17 18.72 -12.07
CA THR A 112 10.46 18.77 -10.79
C THR A 112 11.28 18.12 -9.67
N ARG A 113 11.89 16.96 -9.93
CA ARG A 113 12.80 16.29 -8.98
C ARG A 113 13.94 17.21 -8.56
N ALA A 114 14.59 17.89 -9.50
CA ALA A 114 15.71 18.78 -9.20
C ALA A 114 15.32 19.94 -8.27
N LYS A 115 14.07 20.43 -8.36
CA LYS A 115 13.51 21.42 -7.43
C LYS A 115 13.25 20.80 -6.06
N LEU A 116 12.55 19.67 -6.03
CA LEU A 116 12.17 18.98 -4.79
C LEU A 116 13.38 18.52 -3.97
N VAL A 117 14.50 18.13 -4.59
CA VAL A 117 15.72 17.78 -3.84
C VAL A 117 16.17 18.93 -2.94
N LYS A 118 16.11 20.18 -3.43
CA LYS A 118 16.50 21.36 -2.64
C LYS A 118 15.53 21.58 -1.49
N GLU A 119 14.23 21.51 -1.76
CA GLU A 119 13.18 21.68 -0.75
C GLU A 119 13.21 20.58 0.31
N THR A 120 13.40 19.32 -0.09
CA THR A 120 13.54 18.18 0.82
C THR A 120 14.75 18.36 1.72
N ASN A 121 15.91 18.76 1.20
CA ASN A 121 17.10 19.01 2.03
C ASN A 121 16.85 20.12 3.06
N GLN A 122 16.16 21.19 2.68
CA GLN A 122 15.77 22.25 3.62
C GLN A 122 14.82 21.73 4.72
N ARG A 123 13.80 20.95 4.34
CA ARG A 123 12.85 20.35 5.29
C ARG A 123 13.52 19.35 6.24
N ILE A 124 14.48 18.56 5.74
CA ILE A 124 15.29 17.66 6.58
C ILE A 124 16.06 18.47 7.62
N GLY A 125 16.76 19.53 7.20
CA GLY A 125 17.47 20.41 8.14
C GLY A 125 16.54 21.03 9.20
N GLN A 126 15.30 21.39 8.83
CA GLN A 126 14.30 21.86 9.79
C GLN A 126 13.87 20.76 10.78
N CYS A 127 13.75 19.51 10.33
CA CYS A 127 13.48 18.37 11.22
C CYS A 127 14.62 18.16 12.22
N ASP A 128 15.87 18.24 11.77
CA ASP A 128 17.05 18.07 12.63
C ASP A 128 17.16 19.19 13.68
N LEU A 129 16.81 20.43 13.34
CA LEU A 129 16.76 21.55 14.28
C LEU A 129 15.60 21.44 15.29
N ARG A 130 14.45 20.92 14.87
CA ARG A 130 13.25 20.82 15.71
C ARG A 130 13.28 19.61 16.64
N TYR A 131 13.93 18.53 16.22
CA TYR A 131 14.07 17.29 16.97
C TYR A 131 15.55 16.88 17.07
N PRO A 132 16.37 17.68 17.79
CA PRO A 132 17.76 17.32 18.05
C PRO A 132 17.79 16.20 19.09
N ASN A 133 18.18 15.00 18.65
CA ASN A 133 18.41 13.78 19.45
C ASN A 133 17.32 13.44 20.49
#